data_AF-A0A0G4KCW0-F1
#
_entry.id   AF-A0A0G4KCW0-F1
#
_cell.length_a   1.000
_cell.length_b   1.000
_cell.length_c   1.000
_cell.angle_alpha   90.00
_cell.angle_beta   90.00
_cell.angle_gamma   90.00
#
_symmetry.space_group_name_H-M   'P 1'
#
loop_
_entity.id
_entity.type
_entity.pdbx_description
1 polymer ?
#
loop_
_entity_poly.entity_id
_entity_poly.type
_entity_poly.pdbx_seq_one_letter_code
_entity_poly.pdbx_strand_id
1 'polypeptide(L)'
;MHTVVHLPTFRHEFEACALAGTCNRSWAALYYAILAHTLYHVEGSSLLADELQSYAGVDLTRTLLDKSVDLLFQGNFMSDHRITSIQAICLLLQVAHNFDKSDMVCILVSTAIRISQCLNLHVLGQDAPTTATTNGTGRKRSDQELVEREIQKRIWWFLVRYDWLQIPFQNICQIHPTQFTTPMPLNCFDELERMIRDGMVDAQSDHVPTSTRWTVTMDQVSVLIWKHQDRINAGNAQGEGSQTLEALYEHVIWADREIKHLYATWPLFMREVDASTVQAGTNECLPTVPMPGLLLLCTAHEILSVHRHFQLLSFRDRRFAFTQMSCLAIVERALTAIQAWPDTTETRIARRMWTTLTQVVSCSVNLVFALVFKNENPLMYDVSEFRNLLSFTKDFLQREEHASSIAARGVKLIGALADLERWPEGPKDIEEEMGRLVRQFAASDGRGHGMVQAEAQGIVFPPLSQDVWDIFNTGGERLL
;
A
#
# COMPACT_ATOMS: atom_id res chain seq x y z
N MET A 1 6.84 7.72 7.73
CA MET A 1 6.33 7.16 6.46
C MET A 1 4.84 7.49 6.23
N HIS A 2 4.25 8.48 6.90
CA HIS A 2 2.97 9.05 6.46
C HIS A 2 3.16 10.57 6.45
N THR A 3 2.56 11.27 5.49
CA THR A 3 2.69 12.74 5.35
C THR A 3 1.37 13.46 5.63
N VAL A 4 0.33 12.71 6.03
CA VAL A 4 -1.01 13.24 6.32
C VAL A 4 -1.05 14.10 7.57
N VAL A 5 -0.08 13.94 8.49
CA VAL A 5 0.10 14.78 9.68
C VAL A 5 1.36 15.61 9.53
N HIS A 6 1.23 16.93 9.67
CA HIS A 6 2.36 17.83 9.75
C HIS A 6 2.88 17.87 11.18
N LEU A 7 4.01 17.19 11.43
CA LEU A 7 4.55 17.04 12.78
C LEU A 7 4.87 18.36 13.49
N PRO A 8 5.42 19.40 12.81
CA PRO A 8 5.63 20.70 13.47
C PRO A 8 4.33 21.31 13.98
N THR A 9 3.25 21.28 13.20
CA THR A 9 1.92 21.77 13.64
C THR A 9 1.41 20.92 14.81
N PHE A 10 1.47 19.59 14.69
CA PHE A 10 0.98 18.71 15.73
C PHE A 10 1.72 18.90 17.07
N ARG A 11 3.04 19.12 17.04
CA ARG A 11 3.84 19.38 18.25
C ARG A 11 3.38 20.66 18.95
N HIS A 12 3.17 21.73 18.19
CA HIS A 12 2.66 22.98 18.74
C HIS A 12 1.27 22.82 19.36
N GLU A 13 0.36 22.09 18.68
CA GLU A 13 -0.96 21.77 19.21
C GLU A 13 -0.91 20.88 20.46
N PHE A 14 0.03 19.93 20.51
CA PHE A 14 0.23 19.05 21.66
C PHE A 14 0.61 19.85 22.91
N GLU A 15 1.57 20.78 22.80
CA GLU A 15 1.96 21.66 23.89
C GLU A 15 0.78 22.49 24.38
N ALA A 16 0.00 23.06 23.46
CA ALA A 16 -1.20 23.83 23.79
C ALA A 16 -2.26 22.97 24.51
N CYS A 17 -2.52 21.76 24.01
CA CYS A 17 -3.48 20.82 24.61
C CYS A 17 -3.01 20.34 26.00
N ALA A 18 -1.72 20.05 26.16
CA ALA A 18 -1.12 19.64 27.42
C ALA A 18 -1.21 20.74 28.48
N LEU A 19 -0.92 21.99 28.10
CA LEU A 19 -1.03 23.16 28.98
C LEU A 19 -2.49 23.46 29.37
N ALA A 20 -3.42 23.32 28.43
CA ALA A 20 -4.84 23.59 28.65
C ALA A 20 -5.57 22.47 29.42
N GLY A 21 -4.96 21.27 29.54
CA GLY A 21 -5.55 20.10 30.20
C GLY A 21 -6.79 19.52 29.52
N THR A 22 -7.19 20.06 28.35
CA THR A 22 -8.36 19.61 27.58
C THR A 22 -8.08 19.77 26.08
N CYS A 23 -8.60 18.84 25.27
CA CYS A 23 -8.49 18.88 23.82
C CYS A 23 -9.77 18.36 23.16
N ASN A 24 -9.98 18.74 21.89
CA ASN A 24 -11.11 18.24 21.11
C ASN A 24 -10.99 16.71 20.92
N ARG A 25 -12.13 16.00 20.91
CA ARG A 25 -12.19 14.54 20.76
C ARG A 25 -11.53 14.03 19.47
N SER A 26 -11.65 14.72 18.34
CA SER A 26 -11.01 14.31 17.09
C SER A 26 -9.49 14.48 17.13
N TRP A 27 -9.00 15.52 17.82
CA TRP A 27 -7.57 15.70 18.06
C TRP A 27 -7.03 14.63 19.02
N ALA A 28 -7.78 14.32 20.08
CA ALA A 28 -7.44 13.20 20.97
C ALA A 28 -7.40 11.87 20.21
N ALA A 29 -8.37 11.62 19.33
CA ALA A 29 -8.37 10.44 18.46
C ALA A 29 -7.10 10.39 17.59
N LEU A 30 -6.70 11.50 16.99
CA LEU A 30 -5.45 11.60 16.22
C LEU A 30 -4.22 11.31 17.09
N TYR A 31 -4.15 11.87 18.30
CA TYR A 31 -3.05 11.61 19.24
C TYR A 31 -2.93 10.12 19.57
N TYR A 32 -4.03 9.45 19.92
CA TYR A 32 -4.02 8.01 20.19
C TYR A 32 -3.69 7.18 18.94
N ALA A 33 -4.09 7.62 17.74
CA ALA A 33 -3.69 6.97 16.49
C ALA A 33 -2.17 7.10 16.24
N ILE A 34 -1.56 8.26 16.53
CA ILE A 34 -0.11 8.47 16.47
C ILE A 34 0.61 7.57 17.47
N LEU A 35 0.09 7.45 18.69
CA LEU A 35 0.68 6.57 19.71
C LEU A 35 0.60 5.10 19.28
N ALA A 36 -0.56 4.63 18.82
CA ALA A 36 -0.72 3.25 18.32
C ALA A 36 0.21 2.98 17.14
N HIS A 37 0.24 3.90 16.16
CA HIS A 37 1.13 3.79 15.01
C HIS A 37 2.60 3.75 15.42
N THR A 38 3.04 4.68 16.27
CA THR A 38 4.43 4.75 16.73
C THR A 38 4.79 3.49 17.50
N LEU A 39 4.05 3.16 18.56
CA LEU A 39 4.35 2.05 19.46
C LEU A 39 4.43 0.71 18.72
N TYR A 40 3.53 0.46 17.78
CA TYR A 40 3.56 -0.74 16.95
C TYR A 40 4.89 -0.91 16.22
N HIS A 41 5.42 0.17 15.62
CA HIS A 41 6.59 0.06 14.77
C HIS A 41 7.91 0.15 15.55
N VAL A 42 7.94 0.82 16.70
CA VAL A 42 9.16 1.02 17.49
C VAL A 42 9.30 0.03 18.65
N GLU A 43 8.32 -0.85 18.88
CA GLU A 43 8.41 -1.91 19.90
C GLU A 43 9.66 -2.79 19.66
N GLY A 44 10.40 -3.03 20.74
CA GLY A 44 11.69 -3.72 20.72
C GLY A 44 12.87 -2.88 20.21
N SER A 45 12.66 -1.59 19.90
CA SER A 45 13.75 -0.67 19.52
C SER A 45 14.23 0.17 20.70
N SER A 46 15.47 0.64 20.61
CA SER A 46 16.08 1.58 21.56
C SER A 46 15.44 2.97 21.56
N LEU A 47 14.46 3.24 20.70
CA LEU A 47 13.73 4.52 20.68
C LEU A 47 12.69 4.60 21.80
N LEU A 48 12.30 3.47 22.39
CA LEU A 48 11.44 3.45 23.56
C LEU A 48 12.27 3.60 24.82
N ALA A 49 11.90 4.55 25.68
CA ALA A 49 12.46 4.69 27.01
C ALA A 49 12.33 3.36 27.77
N ASP A 50 13.36 3.01 28.55
CA ASP A 50 13.46 1.71 29.23
C ASP A 50 12.23 1.44 30.12
N GLU A 51 11.67 2.48 30.74
CA GLU A 51 10.46 2.38 31.57
C GLU A 51 9.24 1.95 30.76
N LEU A 52 9.14 2.40 29.50
CA LEU A 52 8.03 2.07 28.60
C LEU A 52 8.21 0.72 27.92
N GLN A 53 9.43 0.18 27.80
CA GLN A 53 9.67 -1.12 27.17
C GLN A 53 8.93 -2.26 27.87
N SER A 54 8.77 -2.18 29.20
CA SER A 54 8.04 -3.19 29.99
C SER A 54 6.52 -3.18 29.77
N TYR A 55 5.97 -2.07 29.30
CA TYR A 55 4.53 -1.89 29.01
C TYR A 55 4.23 -1.89 27.50
N ALA A 56 5.24 -1.63 26.67
CA ALA A 56 5.15 -1.66 25.23
C ALA A 56 4.85 -3.08 24.77
N GLY A 57 3.79 -3.21 23.99
CA GLY A 57 3.25 -4.51 23.61
C GLY A 57 2.21 -4.37 22.52
N VAL A 58 2.01 -5.46 21.78
CA VAL A 58 0.89 -5.62 20.83
C VAL A 58 -0.46 -5.30 21.49
N ASP A 59 -0.67 -5.71 22.74
CA ASP A 59 -1.92 -5.48 23.48
C ASP A 59 -2.14 -4.01 23.82
N LEU A 60 -1.10 -3.30 24.26
CA LEU A 60 -1.19 -1.86 24.51
C LEU A 60 -1.44 -1.10 23.21
N THR A 61 -0.73 -1.46 22.14
CA THR A 61 -0.92 -0.88 20.81
C THR A 61 -2.37 -1.05 20.33
N ARG A 62 -2.94 -2.24 20.49
CA ARG A 62 -4.35 -2.52 20.17
C ARG A 62 -5.30 -1.67 21.02
N THR A 63 -5.01 -1.54 22.31
CA THR A 63 -5.80 -0.70 23.22
C THR A 63 -5.78 0.77 22.80
N LEU A 64 -4.62 1.29 22.37
CA LEU A 64 -4.48 2.67 21.87
C LEU A 64 -5.23 2.87 20.55
N LEU A 65 -5.18 1.87 19.65
CA LEU A 65 -5.96 1.85 18.41
C LEU A 65 -7.46 1.93 18.71
N ASP A 66 -7.96 1.05 19.58
CA ASP A 66 -9.38 1.01 19.96
C ASP A 66 -9.80 2.31 20.65
N LYS A 67 -8.93 2.88 21.49
CA LYS A 67 -9.18 4.18 22.12
C LYS A 67 -9.31 5.32 21.11
N SER A 68 -8.50 5.32 20.06
CA SER A 68 -8.61 6.30 18.97
C SER A 68 -9.96 6.19 18.25
N VAL A 69 -10.38 4.95 17.93
CA VAL A 69 -11.69 4.67 17.30
C VAL A 69 -12.84 5.14 18.20
N ASP A 70 -12.81 4.81 19.50
CA ASP A 70 -13.81 5.26 20.47
C ASP A 70 -13.92 6.79 20.51
N LEU A 71 -12.79 7.49 20.46
CA LEU A 71 -12.75 8.94 20.47
C LEU A 71 -13.28 9.57 19.17
N LEU A 72 -13.11 8.91 18.02
CA LEU A 72 -13.77 9.32 16.78
C LEU A 72 -15.30 9.27 16.94
N PHE A 73 -15.83 8.17 17.45
CA PHE A 73 -17.27 8.01 17.69
C PHE A 73 -17.79 8.99 18.75
N GLN A 74 -17.11 9.15 19.87
CA GLN A 74 -17.45 10.14 20.90
C GLN A 74 -17.38 11.59 20.37
N GLY A 75 -16.51 11.84 19.39
CA GLY A 75 -16.42 13.10 18.67
C GLY A 75 -17.46 13.30 17.59
N ASN A 76 -18.37 12.34 17.37
CA ASN A 76 -19.40 12.35 16.33
C ASN A 76 -18.83 12.66 14.93
N PHE A 77 -17.68 12.07 14.58
CA PHE A 77 -16.91 12.41 13.36
C PHE A 77 -17.70 12.32 12.05
N MET A 78 -18.79 11.55 12.00
CA MET A 78 -19.68 11.45 10.83
C MET A 78 -20.57 12.70 10.64
N SER A 79 -20.83 13.44 11.72
CA SER A 79 -21.64 14.67 11.71
C SER A 79 -20.78 15.93 11.89
N ASP A 80 -19.67 15.82 12.61
CA ASP A 80 -18.74 16.91 12.90
C ASP A 80 -17.42 16.69 12.16
N HIS A 81 -17.37 17.21 10.94
CA HIS A 81 -16.29 16.96 9.98
C HIS A 81 -15.03 17.74 10.36
N ARG A 82 -13.94 17.04 10.64
CA ARG A 82 -12.64 17.64 10.97
C ARG A 82 -11.49 16.93 10.26
N ILE A 83 -10.48 17.71 9.90
CA ILE A 83 -9.21 17.23 9.34
C ILE A 83 -8.55 16.20 10.27
N THR A 84 -8.56 16.46 11.58
CA THR A 84 -7.98 15.56 12.58
C THR A 84 -8.67 14.19 12.62
N SER A 85 -9.97 14.11 12.34
CA SER A 85 -10.69 12.83 12.21
C SER A 85 -10.19 12.05 10.99
N ILE A 86 -9.99 12.71 9.85
CA ILE A 86 -9.45 12.08 8.64
C ILE A 86 -8.02 11.60 8.87
N GLN A 87 -7.17 12.45 9.46
CA GLN A 87 -5.78 12.10 9.79
C GLN A 87 -5.72 10.90 10.73
N ALA A 88 -6.57 10.84 11.76
CA ALA A 88 -6.63 9.70 12.66
C ALA A 88 -6.95 8.41 11.91
N ILE A 89 -7.97 8.43 11.03
CA ILE A 89 -8.33 7.27 10.19
C ILE A 89 -7.15 6.83 9.29
N CYS A 90 -6.48 7.77 8.62
CA CYS A 90 -5.33 7.47 7.77
C CYS A 90 -4.16 6.84 8.54
N LEU A 91 -4.00 7.17 9.83
CA LEU A 91 -3.00 6.55 10.71
C LEU A 91 -3.44 5.19 11.25
N LEU A 92 -4.71 5.05 11.64
CA LEU A 92 -5.25 3.76 12.08
C LEU A 92 -5.08 2.70 10.98
N LEU A 93 -5.24 3.08 9.71
CA LEU A 93 -4.98 2.22 8.56
C LEU A 93 -3.60 1.57 8.57
N GLN A 94 -2.57 2.29 9.04
CA GLN A 94 -1.19 1.80 9.04
C GLN A 94 -0.94 0.64 10.01
N VAL A 95 -1.88 0.38 10.93
CA VAL A 95 -1.74 -0.69 11.94
C VAL A 95 -2.95 -1.62 12.00
N ALA A 96 -4.15 -1.17 11.60
CA ALA A 96 -5.38 -1.94 11.71
C ALA A 96 -5.34 -3.27 10.94
N HIS A 97 -4.70 -3.31 9.77
CA HIS A 97 -4.54 -4.53 8.99
C HIS A 97 -3.70 -5.59 9.71
N ASN A 98 -2.74 -5.20 10.55
CA ASN A 98 -1.94 -6.13 11.36
C ASN A 98 -2.74 -6.75 12.52
N PHE A 99 -3.89 -6.18 12.88
CA PHE A 99 -4.74 -6.61 13.99
C PHE A 99 -6.10 -7.17 13.56
N ASP A 100 -6.22 -7.65 12.32
CA ASP A 100 -7.48 -8.19 11.77
C ASP A 100 -8.66 -7.23 11.83
N LYS A 101 -8.38 -5.93 11.71
CA LYS A 101 -9.39 -4.87 11.63
C LYS A 101 -9.50 -4.30 10.20
N SER A 102 -9.24 -5.12 9.18
CA SER A 102 -9.27 -4.74 7.76
C SER A 102 -10.63 -4.20 7.35
N ASP A 103 -11.72 -4.92 7.62
CA ASP A 103 -13.07 -4.49 7.23
C ASP A 103 -13.45 -3.16 7.88
N MET A 104 -13.21 -3.04 9.19
CA MET A 104 -13.45 -1.81 9.95
C MET A 104 -12.70 -0.63 9.33
N VAL A 105 -11.40 -0.79 9.05
CA VAL A 105 -10.59 0.33 8.57
C VAL A 105 -10.91 0.69 7.12
N CYS A 106 -11.28 -0.27 6.26
CA CYS A 106 -11.77 0.01 4.92
C CYS A 106 -13.03 0.91 4.96
N ILE A 107 -14.00 0.60 5.84
CA ILE A 107 -15.19 1.44 6.01
C ILE A 107 -14.85 2.83 6.59
N LEU A 108 -13.91 2.90 7.54
CA LEU A 108 -13.43 4.17 8.05
C LEU A 108 -12.77 5.01 6.94
N VAL A 109 -11.96 4.40 6.07
CA VAL A 109 -11.33 5.10 4.94
C VAL A 109 -12.38 5.61 3.95
N SER A 110 -13.40 4.82 3.59
CA SER A 110 -14.52 5.32 2.79
C SER A 110 -15.24 6.50 3.46
N THR A 111 -15.39 6.45 4.78
CA THR A 111 -15.94 7.57 5.55
C THR A 111 -15.01 8.79 5.51
N ALA A 112 -13.69 8.59 5.59
CA ALA A 112 -12.70 9.65 5.47
C ALA A 112 -12.68 10.30 4.08
N ILE A 113 -12.90 9.52 3.00
CA ILE A 113 -13.11 10.04 1.64
C ILE A 113 -14.34 10.95 1.64
N ARG A 114 -15.46 10.51 2.22
CA ARG A 114 -16.68 11.30 2.28
C ARG A 114 -16.51 12.59 3.10
N ILE A 115 -15.87 12.52 4.27
CA ILE A 115 -15.58 13.70 5.10
C ILE A 115 -14.66 14.67 4.35
N SER A 116 -13.64 14.16 3.64
CA SER A 116 -12.74 14.98 2.81
C SER A 116 -13.49 15.70 1.68
N GLN A 117 -14.49 15.05 1.08
CA GLN A 117 -15.38 15.69 0.11
C GLN A 117 -16.22 16.79 0.76
N CYS A 118 -16.81 16.56 1.93
CA CYS A 118 -17.57 17.57 2.68
C CYS A 118 -16.71 18.78 3.09
N LEU A 119 -15.42 18.56 3.37
CA LEU A 119 -14.44 19.61 3.64
C LEU A 119 -13.83 20.23 2.36
N ASN A 120 -14.32 19.86 1.17
CA ASN A 120 -13.85 20.36 -0.13
C ASN A 120 -12.37 20.08 -0.46
N LEU A 121 -11.76 19.05 0.15
CA LEU A 121 -10.37 18.68 -0.11
C LEU A 121 -10.14 18.13 -1.52
N HIS A 122 -11.22 17.74 -2.21
CA HIS A 122 -11.22 17.28 -3.60
C HIS A 122 -11.16 18.44 -4.62
N VAL A 123 -11.46 19.68 -4.23
CA VAL A 123 -11.55 20.83 -5.14
C VAL A 123 -10.66 21.99 -4.70
N LEU A 124 -9.44 21.67 -4.25
CA LEU A 124 -8.48 22.68 -3.81
C LEU A 124 -7.99 23.60 -4.95
N GLY A 125 -8.21 23.23 -6.21
CA GLY A 125 -7.80 24.00 -7.40
C GLY A 125 -6.28 24.09 -7.57
N GLN A 126 -5.83 24.78 -8.62
CA GLN A 126 -4.40 24.99 -8.85
C GLN A 126 -3.76 25.92 -7.82
N ASP A 127 -2.44 25.84 -7.68
CA ASP A 127 -1.68 26.78 -6.88
C ASP A 127 -1.66 28.14 -7.56
N ALA A 128 -2.62 28.98 -7.15
CA ALA A 128 -2.63 30.37 -7.55
C ALA A 128 -1.36 31.06 -7.02
N PRO A 129 -0.63 31.84 -7.84
CA PRO A 129 0.42 32.71 -7.31
C PRO A 129 -0.20 33.62 -6.25
N THR A 130 0.52 33.95 -5.17
CA THR A 130 0.00 34.75 -4.04
C THR A 130 -0.58 36.11 -4.43
N THR A 131 -0.37 36.55 -5.68
CA THR A 131 -0.88 37.77 -6.30
C THR A 131 -2.15 37.57 -7.14
N ALA A 132 -2.59 36.34 -7.40
CA ALA A 132 -3.75 36.06 -8.24
C ALA A 132 -5.05 36.37 -7.48
N THR A 133 -5.72 37.39 -8.00
CA THR A 133 -6.99 37.97 -7.54
C THR A 133 -8.12 36.95 -7.59
N THR A 134 -8.65 36.58 -6.44
CA THR A 134 -10.06 36.16 -6.33
C THR A 134 -10.82 37.32 -5.68
N ASN A 135 -11.76 37.91 -6.44
CA ASN A 135 -12.73 38.91 -5.98
C ASN A 135 -12.22 40.31 -5.61
N GLY A 136 -11.17 40.83 -6.27
CA GLY A 136 -10.83 42.26 -6.21
C GLY A 136 -10.27 42.78 -4.88
N THR A 137 -10.11 41.92 -3.87
CA THR A 137 -9.43 42.21 -2.61
C THR A 137 -8.20 41.31 -2.51
N GLY A 138 -7.05 41.78 -3.01
CA GLY A 138 -5.81 41.02 -3.01
C GLY A 138 -5.29 40.74 -1.60
N ARG A 139 -5.71 39.61 -1.01
CA ARG A 139 -5.17 39.10 0.25
C ARG A 139 -4.10 38.06 -0.06
N LYS A 140 -2.86 38.35 0.34
CA LYS A 140 -1.78 37.37 0.38
C LYS A 140 -2.18 36.26 1.37
N ARG A 141 -2.02 35.00 0.98
CA ARG A 141 -2.17 33.86 1.92
C ARG A 141 -1.14 33.99 3.04
N SER A 142 -1.53 33.71 4.27
CA SER A 142 -0.59 33.57 5.38
C SER A 142 0.23 32.29 5.22
N ASP A 143 1.39 32.23 5.88
CA ASP A 143 2.23 31.03 5.87
C ASP A 143 1.47 29.81 6.41
N GLN A 144 0.61 30.02 7.42
CA GLN A 144 -0.26 28.97 7.96
C GLN A 144 -1.26 28.45 6.91
N GLU A 145 -1.86 29.31 6.09
CA GLU A 145 -2.78 28.90 5.02
C GLU A 145 -2.06 28.11 3.92
N LEU A 146 -0.78 28.42 3.65
CA LEU A 146 0.04 27.68 2.70
C LEU A 146 0.39 26.29 3.22
N VAL A 147 0.79 26.20 4.50
CA VAL A 147 1.06 24.92 5.18
C VAL A 147 -0.21 24.06 5.21
N GLU A 148 -1.33 24.61 5.66
CA GLU A 148 -2.60 23.88 5.75
C GLU A 148 -3.05 23.35 4.39
N ARG A 149 -2.89 24.16 3.33
CA ARG A 149 -3.19 23.73 1.97
C ARG A 149 -2.37 22.52 1.54
N GLU A 150 -1.07 22.49 1.80
CA GLU A 150 -0.26 21.32 1.44
C GLU A 150 -0.64 20.08 2.26
N ILE A 151 -0.98 20.24 3.53
CA ILE A 151 -1.48 19.15 4.37
C ILE A 151 -2.77 18.59 3.77
N GLN A 152 -3.69 19.45 3.36
CA GLN A 152 -4.95 19.06 2.71
C GLN A 152 -4.71 18.28 1.41
N LYS A 153 -3.74 18.68 0.59
CA LYS A 153 -3.33 17.91 -0.60
C LYS A 153 -2.77 16.54 -0.22
N ARG A 154 -1.88 16.47 0.78
CA ARG A 154 -1.28 15.22 1.26
C ARG A 154 -2.34 14.24 1.77
N ILE A 155 -3.35 14.74 2.47
CA ILE A 155 -4.50 13.96 2.92
C ILE A 155 -5.32 13.45 1.74
N TRP A 156 -5.70 14.34 0.82
CA TRP A 156 -6.50 13.96 -0.34
C TRP A 156 -5.79 12.89 -1.18
N TRP A 157 -4.52 13.11 -1.52
CA TRP A 157 -3.75 12.18 -2.33
C TRP A 157 -3.39 10.88 -1.61
N PHE A 158 -3.28 10.88 -0.28
CA PHE A 158 -3.22 9.63 0.48
C PHE A 158 -4.47 8.76 0.24
N LEU A 159 -5.66 9.37 0.26
CA LEU A 159 -6.92 8.66 0.05
C LEU A 159 -7.09 8.22 -1.41
N VAL A 160 -6.75 9.08 -2.38
CA VAL A 160 -6.71 8.73 -3.81
C VAL A 160 -5.79 7.55 -4.05
N ARG A 161 -4.56 7.61 -3.54
CA ARG A 161 -3.58 6.53 -3.69
C ARG A 161 -4.11 5.23 -3.09
N TYR A 162 -4.66 5.26 -1.89
CA TYR A 162 -5.22 4.07 -1.26
C TYR A 162 -6.35 3.47 -2.10
N ASP A 163 -7.33 4.27 -2.51
CA ASP A 163 -8.45 3.82 -3.34
C ASP A 163 -7.98 3.23 -4.68
N TRP A 164 -7.07 3.91 -5.37
CA TRP A 164 -6.62 3.49 -6.70
C TRP A 164 -5.69 2.28 -6.70
N LEU A 165 -4.82 2.12 -5.70
CA LEU A 165 -3.99 0.92 -5.59
C LEU A 165 -4.80 -0.34 -5.20
N GLN A 166 -6.04 -0.19 -4.76
CA GLN A 166 -6.94 -1.32 -4.47
C GLN A 166 -7.77 -1.77 -5.68
N ILE A 167 -7.78 -0.99 -6.78
CA ILE A 167 -8.53 -1.30 -8.00
C ILE A 167 -8.24 -2.72 -8.51
N PRO A 168 -6.97 -3.19 -8.60
CA PRO A 168 -6.68 -4.54 -9.08
C PRO A 168 -7.18 -5.64 -8.16
N PHE A 169 -7.81 -5.36 -7.03
CA PHE A 169 -8.39 -6.35 -6.12
C PHE A 169 -9.91 -6.21 -6.07
N GLN A 170 -10.41 -4.98 -6.10
CA GLN A 170 -11.83 -4.67 -5.91
C GLN A 170 -12.59 -4.45 -7.22
N ASN A 171 -11.89 -4.25 -8.34
CA ASN A 171 -12.42 -3.85 -9.65
C ASN A 171 -13.29 -2.57 -9.62
N ILE A 172 -13.20 -1.77 -8.55
CA ILE A 172 -13.94 -0.51 -8.36
C ILE A 172 -13.01 0.54 -7.75
N CYS A 173 -13.40 1.80 -7.85
CA CYS A 173 -12.82 2.92 -7.11
C CYS A 173 -13.94 3.83 -6.61
N GLN A 174 -13.71 4.53 -5.49
CA GLN A 174 -14.63 5.50 -4.92
C GLN A 174 -14.39 6.92 -5.44
N ILE A 175 -13.16 7.21 -5.89
CA ILE A 175 -12.74 8.53 -6.37
C ILE A 175 -12.45 8.46 -7.86
N HIS A 176 -13.34 9.00 -8.69
CA HIS A 176 -13.10 9.08 -10.12
C HIS A 176 -12.24 10.33 -10.45
N PRO A 177 -11.25 10.27 -11.36
CA PRO A 177 -10.35 11.41 -11.63
C PRO A 177 -11.04 12.63 -12.23
N THR A 178 -12.22 12.49 -12.84
CA THR A 178 -12.99 13.64 -13.33
C THR A 178 -13.77 14.38 -12.23
N GLN A 179 -13.76 13.87 -10.99
CA GLN A 179 -14.54 14.39 -9.88
C GLN A 179 -13.73 15.25 -8.91
N PHE A 180 -12.45 15.50 -9.17
CA PHE A 180 -11.60 16.31 -8.30
C PHE A 180 -10.60 17.16 -9.09
N THR A 181 -10.17 18.28 -8.52
CA THR A 181 -9.22 19.24 -9.12
C THR A 181 -8.00 19.51 -8.26
N THR A 182 -7.89 18.86 -7.11
CA THR A 182 -6.76 18.96 -6.19
C THR A 182 -5.47 18.42 -6.82
N PRO A 183 -4.42 19.25 -6.99
CA PRO A 183 -3.14 18.81 -7.55
C PRO A 183 -2.37 17.92 -6.55
N MET A 184 -1.41 17.15 -7.04
CA MET A 184 -0.49 16.38 -6.17
C MET A 184 0.24 17.31 -5.19
N PRO A 185 0.61 16.82 -3.99
CA PRO A 185 1.41 17.58 -3.03
C PRO A 185 2.76 17.98 -3.62
N LEU A 186 3.28 19.14 -3.20
CA LEU A 186 4.62 19.58 -3.60
C LEU A 186 5.71 18.83 -2.82
N ASN A 187 6.83 18.53 -3.48
CA ASN A 187 8.03 18.06 -2.81
C ASN A 187 8.62 19.21 -1.97
N CYS A 188 8.44 19.20 -0.64
CA CYS A 188 8.88 20.29 0.23
C CYS A 188 9.29 19.76 1.62
N PHE A 189 10.08 20.55 2.34
CA PHE A 189 10.40 20.32 3.75
C PHE A 189 9.19 20.63 4.64
N ASP A 190 9.17 20.09 5.86
CA ASP A 190 8.10 20.35 6.83
C ASP A 190 8.43 21.50 7.80
N GLU A 191 9.71 21.85 8.00
CA GLU A 191 10.04 23.00 8.84
C GLU A 191 9.57 24.30 8.19
N LEU A 192 8.78 25.12 8.89
CA LEU A 192 8.12 26.32 8.35
C LEU A 192 9.09 27.24 7.58
N GLU A 193 10.27 27.48 8.15
CA GLU A 193 11.33 28.34 7.62
C GLU A 193 11.94 27.83 6.31
N ARG A 194 11.84 26.52 6.07
CA ARG A 194 12.32 25.83 4.86
C ARG A 194 11.19 25.54 3.88
N MET A 195 9.98 25.36 4.39
CA MET A 195 8.78 25.09 3.60
C MET A 195 8.29 26.34 2.89
N ILE A 196 8.37 27.50 3.53
CA ILE A 196 7.84 28.75 3.01
C ILE A 196 8.96 29.74 2.70
N ARG A 197 9.06 30.17 1.44
CA ARG A 197 9.99 31.21 0.98
C ARG A 197 9.23 32.25 0.16
N ASP A 198 9.47 33.52 0.45
CA ASP A 198 8.83 34.66 -0.23
C ASP A 198 7.29 34.64 -0.23
N GLY A 199 6.68 33.95 0.75
CA GLY A 199 5.23 33.76 0.85
C GLY A 199 4.65 32.78 -0.16
N MET A 200 5.44 31.76 -0.53
CA MET A 200 5.05 30.61 -1.34
C MET A 200 5.68 29.35 -0.75
N VAL A 201 5.13 28.18 -1.09
CA VAL A 201 5.77 26.89 -0.76
C VAL A 201 7.03 26.75 -1.61
N ASP A 202 8.18 26.55 -0.97
CA ASP A 202 9.49 26.35 -1.58
C ASP A 202 9.60 24.91 -2.10
N ALA A 203 9.06 24.67 -3.29
CA ALA A 203 9.08 23.36 -3.94
C ALA A 203 10.51 22.95 -4.32
N GLN A 204 10.94 21.80 -3.82
CA GLN A 204 12.25 21.22 -4.06
C GLN A 204 12.26 20.37 -5.33
N SER A 205 13.42 20.29 -5.99
CA SER A 205 13.60 19.38 -7.12
C SER A 205 13.39 17.92 -6.73
N ASP A 206 13.05 17.07 -7.69
CA ASP A 206 12.85 15.63 -7.46
C ASP A 206 14.07 14.92 -6.87
N HIS A 207 15.28 15.47 -7.06
CA HIS A 207 16.53 14.93 -6.54
C HIS A 207 16.80 15.25 -5.07
N VAL A 208 15.97 16.08 -4.44
CA VAL A 208 16.08 16.41 -3.01
C VAL A 208 15.20 15.44 -2.21
N PRO A 209 15.77 14.66 -1.29
CA PRO A 209 14.98 13.81 -0.41
C PRO A 209 14.15 14.69 0.55
N THR A 210 12.85 14.46 0.60
CA THR A 210 11.95 15.07 1.60
C THR A 210 10.97 14.02 2.13
N SER A 211 10.23 14.37 3.17
CA SER A 211 9.15 13.53 3.68
C SER A 211 8.04 13.31 2.65
N THR A 212 7.87 14.16 1.64
CA THR A 212 6.77 14.08 0.65
C THR A 212 7.17 13.38 -0.65
N ARG A 213 8.47 13.33 -0.97
CA ARG A 213 8.94 12.83 -2.26
C ARG A 213 8.50 11.39 -2.53
N TRP A 214 8.55 10.54 -1.52
CA TRP A 214 8.13 9.14 -1.66
C TRP A 214 6.63 8.96 -1.84
N THR A 215 5.79 9.77 -1.15
CA THR A 215 4.33 9.70 -1.33
C THR A 215 3.96 10.05 -2.75
N VAL A 216 4.54 11.13 -3.30
CA VAL A 216 4.25 11.60 -4.65
C VAL A 216 4.61 10.54 -5.69
N THR A 217 5.76 9.88 -5.51
CA THR A 217 6.16 8.74 -6.34
C THR A 217 5.10 7.63 -6.35
N MET A 218 4.55 7.26 -5.19
CA MET A 218 3.48 6.25 -5.13
C MET A 218 2.13 6.76 -5.64
N ASP A 219 1.85 8.06 -5.52
CA ASP A 219 0.67 8.69 -6.11
C ASP A 219 0.72 8.58 -7.65
N GLN A 220 1.89 8.77 -8.26
CA GLN A 220 2.10 8.57 -9.70
C GLN A 220 1.85 7.12 -10.14
N VAL A 221 2.29 6.13 -9.34
CA VAL A 221 1.98 4.72 -9.62
C VAL A 221 0.47 4.47 -9.59
N SER A 222 -0.23 5.03 -8.60
CA SER A 222 -1.69 4.88 -8.47
C SER A 222 -2.46 5.41 -9.68
N VAL A 223 -1.97 6.50 -10.32
CA VAL A 223 -2.53 7.02 -11.57
C VAL A 223 -2.42 6.00 -12.70
N LEU A 224 -1.30 5.27 -12.79
CA LEU A 224 -1.11 4.23 -13.81
C LEU A 224 -2.04 3.04 -13.59
N ILE A 225 -2.24 2.64 -12.34
CA ILE A 225 -3.19 1.57 -11.98
C ILE A 225 -4.62 1.96 -12.38
N TRP A 226 -5.06 3.19 -12.07
CA TRP A 226 -6.36 3.67 -12.52
C TRP A 226 -6.47 3.69 -14.05
N LYS A 227 -5.46 4.23 -14.76
CA LYS A 227 -5.45 4.27 -16.23
C LYS A 227 -5.51 2.88 -16.86
N HIS A 228 -4.84 1.90 -16.25
CA HIS A 228 -4.90 0.51 -16.70
C HIS A 228 -6.33 -0.03 -16.62
N GLN A 229 -7.01 0.16 -15.49
CA GLN A 229 -8.39 -0.27 -15.33
C GLN A 229 -9.36 0.45 -16.28
N ASP A 230 -9.19 1.77 -16.46
CA ASP A 230 -10.01 2.56 -17.38
C ASP A 230 -9.91 2.03 -18.83
N ARG A 231 -8.70 1.66 -19.28
CA ARG A 231 -8.48 1.04 -20.59
C ARG A 231 -9.16 -0.32 -20.74
N ILE A 232 -9.06 -1.18 -19.72
CA ILE A 232 -9.76 -2.47 -19.71
C ILE A 232 -11.27 -2.25 -19.82
N ASN A 233 -11.82 -1.31 -19.04
CA ASN A 233 -13.25 -1.03 -19.04
C ASN A 233 -13.73 -0.42 -20.37
N ALA A 234 -12.96 0.50 -20.95
CA ALA A 234 -13.27 1.10 -22.25
C ALA A 234 -13.27 0.06 -23.37
N GLY A 235 -12.35 -0.91 -23.34
CA GLY A 235 -12.33 -2.05 -24.26
C GLY A 235 -13.60 -2.90 -24.17
N ASN A 236 -14.11 -3.13 -22.96
CA ASN A 236 -15.35 -3.88 -22.73
C ASN A 236 -16.62 -3.14 -23.18
N ALA A 237 -16.61 -1.80 -23.17
CA ALA A 237 -17.78 -0.98 -23.50
C ALA A 237 -18.03 -0.79 -25.01
N GLN A 238 -17.03 -1.06 -25.88
CA GLN A 238 -17.13 -0.80 -27.32
C GLN A 238 -17.89 -1.85 -28.15
N GLY A 239 -18.56 -2.82 -27.50
CA GLY A 239 -19.76 -3.47 -28.04
C GLY A 239 -19.66 -4.07 -29.44
N GLU A 240 -18.89 -5.15 -29.60
CA GLU A 240 -19.08 -6.20 -30.61
C GLU A 240 -18.18 -7.40 -30.24
N GLY A 241 -18.60 -8.16 -29.22
CA GLY A 241 -17.85 -9.28 -28.64
C GLY A 241 -17.06 -8.92 -27.38
N SER A 242 -16.92 -9.87 -26.45
CA SER A 242 -16.00 -9.74 -25.31
C SER A 242 -14.60 -9.41 -25.82
N GLN A 243 -13.88 -8.50 -25.17
CA GLN A 243 -12.48 -8.24 -25.46
C GLN A 243 -11.71 -9.58 -25.51
N THR A 244 -10.93 -9.81 -26.57
CA THR A 244 -10.14 -11.05 -26.66
C THR A 244 -9.09 -11.10 -25.55
N LEU A 245 -8.70 -12.30 -25.14
CA LEU A 245 -7.70 -12.49 -24.09
C LEU A 245 -6.36 -11.83 -24.47
N GLU A 246 -6.02 -11.84 -25.76
CA GLU A 246 -4.84 -11.15 -26.31
C GLU A 246 -4.95 -9.63 -26.21
N ALA A 247 -6.12 -9.06 -26.51
CA ALA A 247 -6.33 -7.62 -26.40
C ALA A 247 -6.26 -7.16 -24.94
N LEU A 248 -6.81 -7.95 -24.01
CA LEU A 248 -6.65 -7.70 -22.57
C LEU A 248 -5.17 -7.79 -22.16
N TYR A 249 -4.45 -8.76 -22.69
CA TYR A 249 -3.04 -8.96 -22.40
C TYR A 249 -2.15 -7.79 -22.86
N GLU A 250 -2.45 -7.20 -24.01
CA GLU A 250 -1.75 -5.99 -24.47
C GLU A 250 -1.91 -4.80 -23.50
N HIS A 251 -3.07 -4.65 -22.86
CA HIS A 251 -3.26 -3.63 -21.82
C HIS A 251 -2.45 -3.90 -20.56
N VAL A 252 -2.27 -5.18 -20.21
CA VAL A 252 -1.40 -5.60 -19.09
C VAL A 252 0.07 -5.29 -19.40
N ILE A 253 0.56 -5.67 -20.59
CA ILE A 253 1.93 -5.36 -21.03
C ILE A 253 2.16 -3.84 -21.06
N TRP A 254 1.17 -3.06 -21.51
CA TRP A 254 1.28 -1.61 -21.48
C TRP A 254 1.45 -1.08 -20.05
N ALA A 255 0.62 -1.52 -19.10
CA ALA A 255 0.71 -1.07 -17.72
C ALA A 255 2.05 -1.46 -17.08
N ASP A 256 2.53 -2.68 -17.33
CA ASP A 256 3.86 -3.14 -16.90
C ASP A 256 4.97 -2.20 -17.36
N ARG A 257 4.98 -1.86 -18.66
CA ARG A 257 5.99 -0.97 -19.25
C ARG A 257 5.93 0.42 -18.66
N GLU A 258 4.74 0.99 -18.48
CA GLU A 258 4.58 2.33 -17.92
C GLU A 258 5.04 2.40 -16.46
N ILE A 259 4.69 1.39 -15.64
CA ILE A 259 5.11 1.32 -14.24
C ILE A 259 6.64 1.20 -14.16
N LYS A 260 7.26 0.33 -14.96
CA LYS A 260 8.73 0.19 -15.00
C LYS A 260 9.42 1.43 -15.55
N HIS A 261 8.82 2.09 -16.54
CA HIS A 261 9.33 3.34 -17.09
C HIS A 261 9.32 4.42 -16.01
N LEU A 262 8.19 4.59 -15.32
CA LEU A 262 8.06 5.52 -14.20
C LEU A 262 9.11 5.24 -13.12
N TYR A 263 9.27 3.98 -12.70
CA TYR A 263 10.32 3.58 -11.75
C TYR A 263 11.70 4.06 -12.23
N ALA A 264 12.07 3.82 -13.50
CA ALA A 264 13.36 4.21 -14.05
C ALA A 264 13.62 5.74 -14.04
N THR A 265 12.57 6.56 -14.06
CA THR A 265 12.69 8.03 -13.94
C THR A 265 12.99 8.51 -12.53
N TRP A 266 12.78 7.68 -11.51
CA TRP A 266 12.99 8.11 -10.13
C TRP A 266 14.47 8.37 -9.82
N PRO A 267 14.76 9.33 -8.92
CA PRO A 267 16.11 9.61 -8.45
C PRO A 267 16.84 8.35 -7.95
N LEU A 268 18.17 8.34 -8.08
CA LEU A 268 18.99 7.19 -7.69
C LEU A 268 18.82 6.81 -6.22
N PHE A 269 18.73 7.78 -5.30
CA PHE A 269 18.51 7.52 -3.87
C PHE A 269 17.18 6.79 -3.55
N MET A 270 16.26 6.73 -4.52
CA MET A 270 14.98 6.00 -4.42
C MET A 270 15.04 4.61 -5.06
N ARG A 271 16.13 4.29 -5.78
CA ARG A 271 16.29 3.05 -6.54
C ARG A 271 17.46 2.20 -6.09
N GLU A 272 18.50 2.83 -5.53
CA GLU A 272 19.75 2.19 -5.14
C GLU A 272 20.18 2.69 -3.76
N VAL A 273 20.77 1.78 -2.98
CA VAL A 273 21.42 2.10 -1.70
C VAL A 273 22.91 2.28 -1.98
N ASP A 274 23.39 3.52 -2.07
CA ASP A 274 24.82 3.81 -2.14
C ASP A 274 25.33 4.42 -0.82
N ALA A 275 26.66 4.39 -0.62
CA ALA A 275 27.28 4.92 0.60
C ALA A 275 27.05 6.44 0.76
N SER A 276 26.79 7.15 -0.34
CA SER A 276 26.51 8.60 -0.34
C SER A 276 25.09 8.91 0.14
N THR A 277 24.11 8.06 -0.18
CA THR A 277 22.70 8.13 0.24
C THR A 277 22.56 7.89 1.75
N VAL A 278 23.40 7.02 2.31
CA VAL A 278 23.50 6.82 3.77
C VAL A 278 23.99 8.10 4.45
N GLN A 279 24.98 8.80 3.89
CA GLN A 279 25.52 10.05 4.45
C GLN A 279 24.61 11.28 4.24
N ALA A 280 23.83 11.34 3.15
CA ALA A 280 22.86 12.40 2.93
C ALA A 280 21.65 12.30 3.89
N GLY A 281 21.28 11.07 4.28
CA GLY A 281 20.20 10.79 5.22
C GLY A 281 20.55 10.97 6.70
N THR A 282 21.81 11.21 7.07
CA THR A 282 22.17 11.34 8.50
C THR A 282 21.77 12.66 9.14
N ASN A 283 21.36 13.68 8.36
CA ASN A 283 20.99 15.00 8.88
C ASN A 283 19.47 15.25 8.92
N GLU A 284 18.66 14.43 8.24
CA GLU A 284 17.19 14.57 8.20
C GLU A 284 16.57 13.23 8.63
N CYS A 285 15.56 13.22 9.51
CA CYS A 285 14.91 11.99 10.03
C CYS A 285 14.10 11.19 8.98
N LEU A 286 14.63 11.05 7.76
CA LEU A 286 14.04 10.30 6.66
C LEU A 286 14.68 8.91 6.62
N PRO A 287 13.88 7.83 6.46
CA PRO A 287 14.39 6.47 6.49
C PRO A 287 15.08 6.12 5.16
N THR A 288 16.06 6.88 4.68
CA THR A 288 16.62 6.77 3.32
C THR A 288 17.18 5.38 3.00
N VAL A 289 17.69 4.65 4.01
CA VAL A 289 18.26 3.31 3.85
C VAL A 289 17.25 2.26 3.36
N PRO A 290 16.10 2.01 4.03
CA PRO A 290 15.12 1.04 3.54
C PRO A 290 14.36 1.48 2.28
N MET A 291 14.36 2.77 1.92
CA MET A 291 13.45 3.31 0.89
C MET A 291 13.60 2.68 -0.50
N PRO A 292 14.81 2.48 -1.06
CA PRO A 292 14.95 1.82 -2.35
C PRO A 292 14.31 0.42 -2.39
N GLY A 293 14.55 -0.37 -1.35
CA GLY A 293 13.94 -1.71 -1.22
C GLY A 293 12.43 -1.64 -1.11
N LEU A 294 11.90 -0.73 -0.28
CA LEU A 294 10.45 -0.53 -0.12
C LEU A 294 9.77 -0.12 -1.43
N LEU A 295 10.35 0.84 -2.16
CA LEU A 295 9.78 1.32 -3.43
C LEU A 295 9.85 0.24 -4.51
N LEU A 296 10.94 -0.53 -4.57
CA LEU A 296 11.05 -1.65 -5.49
C LEU A 296 10.04 -2.76 -5.14
N LEU A 297 9.85 -3.07 -3.86
CA LEU A 297 8.87 -4.05 -3.40
C LEU A 297 7.42 -3.60 -3.70
N CYS A 298 7.09 -2.33 -3.45
CA CYS A 298 5.82 -1.74 -3.86
C CYS A 298 5.63 -1.84 -5.38
N THR A 299 6.65 -1.51 -6.17
CA THR A 299 6.59 -1.57 -7.63
C THR A 299 6.39 -3.00 -8.11
N ALA A 300 7.11 -3.97 -7.53
CA ALA A 300 6.93 -5.39 -7.83
C ALA A 300 5.48 -5.83 -7.56
N HIS A 301 4.92 -5.44 -6.41
CA HIS A 301 3.53 -5.72 -6.07
C HIS A 301 2.54 -5.17 -7.10
N GLU A 302 2.72 -3.92 -7.55
CA GLU A 302 1.83 -3.33 -8.55
C GLU A 302 1.98 -3.99 -9.93
N ILE A 303 3.19 -4.41 -10.31
CA ILE A 303 3.40 -5.24 -11.52
C ILE A 303 2.67 -6.58 -11.39
N LEU A 304 2.76 -7.25 -10.24
CA LEU A 304 2.02 -8.49 -9.98
C LEU A 304 0.50 -8.25 -10.11
N SER A 305 -0.01 -7.15 -9.55
CA SER A 305 -1.42 -6.78 -9.56
C SER A 305 -1.98 -6.59 -10.97
N VAL A 306 -1.28 -5.88 -11.86
CA VAL A 306 -1.74 -5.70 -13.26
C VAL A 306 -1.67 -7.01 -14.04
N HIS A 307 -0.72 -7.88 -13.72
CA HIS A 307 -0.59 -9.20 -14.34
C HIS A 307 -1.51 -10.27 -13.75
N ARG A 308 -2.29 -9.98 -12.69
CA ARG A 308 -2.98 -11.00 -11.86
C ARG A 308 -3.75 -12.07 -12.66
N HIS A 309 -4.44 -11.67 -13.73
CA HIS A 309 -5.27 -12.57 -14.55
C HIS A 309 -4.44 -13.55 -15.39
N PHE A 310 -3.19 -13.21 -15.67
CA PHE A 310 -2.28 -13.98 -16.53
C PHE A 310 -1.20 -14.72 -15.76
N GLN A 311 -1.09 -14.54 -14.43
CA GLN A 311 -0.02 -15.15 -13.63
C GLN A 311 0.00 -16.68 -13.77
N LEU A 312 -1.12 -17.37 -13.50
CA LEU A 312 -1.19 -18.83 -13.64
C LEU A 312 -1.19 -19.27 -15.12
N LEU A 313 -1.97 -18.59 -15.98
CA LEU A 313 -2.04 -18.88 -17.42
C LEU A 313 -0.66 -18.87 -18.09
N SER A 314 0.21 -17.97 -17.66
CA SER A 314 1.53 -17.80 -18.25
C SER A 314 2.47 -18.99 -18.06
N PHE A 315 2.19 -19.89 -17.11
CA PHE A 315 2.92 -21.16 -16.97
C PHE A 315 2.58 -22.17 -18.05
N ARG A 316 1.31 -22.22 -18.45
CA ARG A 316 0.77 -23.19 -19.42
C ARG A 316 0.84 -22.70 -20.86
N ASP A 317 0.63 -21.40 -21.07
CA ASP A 317 0.48 -20.81 -22.40
C ASP A 317 1.59 -19.81 -22.73
N ARG A 318 2.39 -20.18 -23.73
CA ARG A 318 3.54 -19.39 -24.19
C ARG A 318 3.16 -18.02 -24.75
N ARG A 319 1.91 -17.81 -25.17
CA ARG A 319 1.42 -16.48 -25.60
C ARG A 319 1.53 -15.46 -24.46
N PHE A 320 1.44 -15.92 -23.21
CA PHE A 320 1.49 -15.08 -22.01
C PHE A 320 2.81 -15.17 -21.25
N ALA A 321 3.86 -15.79 -21.83
CA ALA A 321 5.14 -16.03 -21.16
C ALA A 321 5.85 -14.75 -20.65
N PHE A 322 5.60 -13.60 -21.29
CA PHE A 322 6.14 -12.31 -20.81
C PHE A 322 5.68 -11.98 -19.37
N THR A 323 4.50 -12.44 -18.93
CA THR A 323 4.05 -12.27 -17.54
C THR A 323 5.02 -12.89 -16.55
N GLN A 324 5.42 -14.14 -16.77
CA GLN A 324 6.38 -14.81 -15.88
C GLN A 324 7.72 -14.10 -15.89
N MET A 325 8.25 -13.79 -17.09
CA MET A 325 9.53 -13.10 -17.24
C MET A 325 9.53 -11.77 -16.49
N SER A 326 8.47 -10.99 -16.66
CA SER A 326 8.31 -9.70 -16.02
C SER A 326 8.21 -9.82 -14.49
N CYS A 327 7.24 -10.62 -14.03
CA CYS A 327 6.89 -10.75 -12.63
C CYS A 327 8.03 -11.35 -11.82
N LEU A 328 8.59 -12.47 -12.28
CA LEU A 328 9.65 -13.17 -11.55
C LEU A 328 10.93 -12.34 -11.48
N ALA A 329 11.32 -11.67 -12.57
CA ALA A 329 12.51 -10.82 -12.58
C ALA A 329 12.41 -9.64 -11.61
N ILE A 330 11.23 -9.00 -11.50
CA ILE A 330 11.08 -7.89 -10.54
C ILE A 330 10.89 -8.39 -9.10
N VAL A 331 10.23 -9.54 -8.90
CA VAL A 331 10.07 -10.19 -7.59
C VAL A 331 11.43 -10.58 -7.01
N GLU A 332 12.28 -11.24 -7.80
CA GLU A 332 13.63 -11.63 -7.40
C GLU A 332 14.44 -10.41 -6.97
N ARG A 333 14.48 -9.36 -7.82
CA ARG A 333 15.17 -8.11 -7.50
C ARG A 333 14.64 -7.44 -6.24
N ALA A 334 13.32 -7.39 -6.06
CA ALA A 334 12.70 -6.79 -4.88
C ALA A 334 13.07 -7.56 -3.61
N LEU A 335 12.90 -8.87 -3.59
CA LEU A 335 13.19 -9.69 -2.42
C LEU A 335 14.68 -9.69 -2.07
N THR A 336 15.57 -9.72 -3.06
CA THR A 336 17.01 -9.58 -2.85
C THR A 336 17.37 -8.22 -2.23
N ALA A 337 16.71 -7.13 -2.66
CA ALA A 337 16.93 -5.81 -2.08
C ALA A 337 16.48 -5.73 -0.61
N ILE A 338 15.36 -6.37 -0.26
CA ILE A 338 14.88 -6.47 1.13
C ILE A 338 15.80 -7.38 1.96
N GLN A 339 16.28 -8.49 1.40
CA GLN A 339 17.20 -9.41 2.06
C GLN A 339 18.54 -8.75 2.39
N ALA A 340 18.98 -7.81 1.56
CA ALA A 340 20.21 -7.04 1.76
C ALA A 340 20.07 -5.91 2.81
N TRP A 341 18.90 -5.72 3.42
CA TRP A 341 18.74 -4.69 4.44
C TRP A 341 19.67 -4.89 5.64
N PRO A 342 20.38 -3.83 6.08
CA PRO A 342 21.10 -3.88 7.35
C PRO A 342 20.10 -3.99 8.51
N ASP A 343 20.52 -4.56 9.64
CA ASP A 343 19.67 -4.62 10.85
C ASP A 343 19.72 -3.28 11.63
N THR A 344 18.97 -2.29 11.16
CA THR A 344 18.84 -0.97 11.77
C THR A 344 17.42 -0.75 12.30
N THR A 345 17.22 0.31 13.07
CA THR A 345 15.89 0.64 13.58
C THR A 345 14.92 0.96 12.43
N GLU A 346 15.38 1.64 11.38
CA GLU A 346 14.57 2.00 10.21
C GLU A 346 14.12 0.76 9.43
N THR A 347 15.00 -0.22 9.22
CA THR A 347 14.65 -1.45 8.49
C THR A 347 13.76 -2.37 9.32
N ARG A 348 13.90 -2.37 10.65
CA ARG A 348 12.94 -3.04 11.56
C ARG A 348 11.56 -2.40 11.51
N ILE A 349 11.46 -1.07 11.54
CA ILE A 349 10.20 -0.33 11.34
C ILE A 349 9.59 -0.69 9.98
N ALA A 350 10.40 -0.67 8.91
CA ALA A 350 9.97 -0.97 7.55
C ALA A 350 9.42 -2.40 7.40
N ARG A 351 10.06 -3.38 8.05
CA ARG A 351 9.61 -4.79 8.09
C ARG A 351 8.20 -4.93 8.68
N ARG A 352 7.89 -4.16 9.73
CA ARG A 352 6.62 -4.28 10.46
C ARG A 352 5.44 -3.63 9.74
N MET A 353 5.68 -2.78 8.73
CA MET A 353 4.60 -2.17 7.96
C MET A 353 3.70 -3.23 7.33
N TRP A 354 2.39 -3.05 7.45
CA TRP A 354 1.43 -3.97 6.86
C TRP A 354 1.61 -4.10 5.33
N THR A 355 1.96 -3.00 4.65
CA THR A 355 2.24 -3.01 3.21
C THR A 355 3.42 -3.90 2.87
N THR A 356 4.53 -3.77 3.60
CA THR A 356 5.73 -4.60 3.40
C THR A 356 5.40 -6.08 3.55
N LEU A 357 4.70 -6.43 4.62
CA LEU A 357 4.30 -7.81 4.90
C LEU A 357 3.40 -8.37 3.80
N THR A 358 2.36 -7.63 3.39
CA THR A 358 1.46 -8.04 2.30
C THR A 358 2.22 -8.21 0.98
N GLN A 359 3.11 -7.27 0.64
CA GLN A 359 3.85 -7.32 -0.62
C GLN A 359 4.88 -8.46 -0.64
N VAL A 360 5.54 -8.75 0.48
CA VAL A 360 6.39 -9.94 0.62
C VAL A 360 5.56 -11.20 0.41
N VAL A 361 4.37 -11.31 1.02
CA VAL A 361 3.47 -12.46 0.79
C VAL A 361 3.12 -12.61 -0.69
N SER A 362 2.72 -11.54 -1.39
CA SER A 362 2.40 -11.59 -2.82
C SER A 362 3.60 -12.04 -3.68
N CYS A 363 4.79 -11.52 -3.37
CA CYS A 363 6.02 -11.92 -4.05
C CYS A 363 6.35 -13.40 -3.79
N SER A 364 6.23 -13.87 -2.54
CA SER A 364 6.46 -15.27 -2.17
C SER A 364 5.49 -16.21 -2.87
N VAL A 365 4.21 -15.86 -2.97
CA VAL A 365 3.21 -16.66 -3.71
C VAL A 365 3.61 -16.80 -5.18
N ASN A 366 4.10 -15.73 -5.81
CA ASN A 366 4.56 -15.77 -7.20
C ASN A 366 5.81 -16.66 -7.38
N LEU A 367 6.75 -16.64 -6.44
CA LEU A 367 7.86 -17.59 -6.42
C LEU A 367 7.37 -19.05 -6.27
N VAL A 368 6.38 -19.29 -5.41
CA VAL A 368 5.81 -20.63 -5.25
C VAL A 368 5.16 -21.11 -6.54
N PHE A 369 4.46 -20.25 -7.29
CA PHE A 369 3.93 -20.62 -8.61
C PHE A 369 5.06 -21.09 -9.54
N ALA A 370 6.17 -20.35 -9.60
CA ALA A 370 7.31 -20.77 -10.42
C ALA A 370 7.93 -22.10 -9.98
N LEU A 371 8.02 -22.35 -8.67
CA LEU A 371 8.54 -23.61 -8.14
C LEU A 371 7.60 -24.80 -8.42
N VAL A 372 6.30 -24.59 -8.28
CA VAL A 372 5.26 -25.60 -8.54
C VAL A 372 5.25 -25.99 -10.03
N PHE A 373 5.35 -25.00 -10.93
CA PHE A 373 5.34 -25.21 -12.37
C PHE A 373 6.74 -25.32 -13.00
N LYS A 374 7.80 -25.58 -12.21
CA LYS A 374 9.21 -25.64 -12.65
C LYS A 374 9.47 -26.57 -13.84
N ASN A 375 8.71 -27.65 -13.94
CA ASN A 375 8.87 -28.65 -15.00
C ASN A 375 8.35 -28.15 -16.36
N GLU A 376 7.48 -27.14 -16.38
CA GLU A 376 6.93 -26.58 -17.61
C GLU A 376 7.92 -25.62 -18.29
N ASN A 377 8.81 -25.02 -17.50
CA ASN A 377 9.76 -24.00 -17.96
C ASN A 377 11.16 -24.19 -17.33
N PRO A 378 11.83 -25.34 -17.54
CA PRO A 378 13.01 -25.77 -16.76
C PRO A 378 14.28 -24.93 -16.96
N LEU A 379 14.33 -24.07 -17.98
CA LEU A 379 15.48 -23.21 -18.28
C LEU A 379 15.22 -21.73 -17.97
N MET A 380 14.04 -21.41 -17.45
CA MET A 380 13.59 -20.02 -17.33
C MET A 380 14.05 -19.35 -16.04
N TYR A 381 14.32 -20.12 -14.98
CA TYR A 381 14.65 -19.59 -13.65
C TYR A 381 15.57 -20.50 -12.86
N ASP A 382 16.37 -19.91 -11.98
CA ASP A 382 17.17 -20.65 -11.00
C ASP A 382 16.28 -21.10 -9.83
N VAL A 383 15.88 -22.38 -9.89
CA VAL A 383 15.05 -23.02 -8.85
C VAL A 383 15.72 -22.97 -7.47
N SER A 384 17.06 -23.02 -7.40
CA SER A 384 17.78 -22.99 -6.13
C SER A 384 17.73 -21.60 -5.51
N GLU A 385 17.91 -20.57 -6.33
CA GLU A 385 17.77 -19.17 -5.91
C GLU A 385 16.34 -18.88 -5.42
N PHE A 386 15.32 -19.31 -6.14
CA PHE A 386 13.93 -19.10 -5.74
C PHE A 386 13.59 -19.79 -4.41
N ARG A 387 14.14 -20.99 -4.15
CA ARG A 387 13.98 -21.66 -2.85
C ARG A 387 14.69 -20.89 -1.72
N ASN A 388 15.87 -20.33 -1.99
CA ASN A 388 16.59 -19.51 -1.00
C ASN A 388 15.81 -18.25 -0.65
N LEU A 389 15.29 -17.54 -1.66
CA LEU A 389 14.42 -16.37 -1.46
C LEU A 389 13.14 -16.76 -0.72
N LEU A 390 12.52 -17.88 -1.07
CA LEU A 390 11.32 -18.34 -0.39
C LEU A 390 11.58 -18.66 1.09
N SER A 391 12.70 -19.33 1.39
CA SER A 391 13.14 -19.56 2.78
C SER A 391 13.35 -18.26 3.53
N PHE A 392 14.04 -17.30 2.91
CA PHE A 392 14.23 -15.96 3.48
C PHE A 392 12.90 -15.26 3.78
N THR A 393 11.95 -15.27 2.84
CA THR A 393 10.65 -14.60 3.05
C THR A 393 9.83 -15.26 4.15
N LYS A 394 9.92 -16.59 4.30
CA LYS A 394 9.30 -17.29 5.42
C LYS A 394 9.89 -16.84 6.76
N ASP A 395 11.22 -16.80 6.86
CA ASP A 395 11.91 -16.31 8.07
C ASP A 395 11.60 -14.83 8.34
N PHE A 396 11.49 -14.02 7.28
CA PHE A 396 11.13 -12.60 7.37
C PHE A 396 9.74 -12.42 8.00
N LEU A 397 8.74 -13.17 7.54
CA LEU A 397 7.37 -13.11 8.06
C LEU A 397 7.25 -13.75 9.45
N GLN A 398 7.93 -14.86 9.72
CA GLN A 398 7.89 -15.54 11.02
C GLN A 398 8.34 -14.65 12.18
N ARG A 399 9.28 -13.73 11.95
CA ARG A 399 9.71 -12.76 12.99
C ARG A 399 8.56 -11.88 13.47
N GLU A 400 7.57 -11.62 12.62
CA GLU A 400 6.47 -10.69 12.90
C GLU A 400 5.13 -11.42 13.16
N GLU A 401 5.09 -12.75 13.17
CA GLU A 401 3.84 -13.53 13.25
C GLU A 401 3.05 -13.31 14.54
N HIS A 402 3.73 -12.97 15.63
CA HIS A 402 3.10 -12.71 16.93
C HIS A 402 2.41 -11.34 16.99
N ALA A 403 2.88 -10.39 16.18
CA ALA A 403 2.40 -9.01 16.18
C ALA A 403 1.50 -8.67 14.99
N SER A 404 1.65 -9.38 13.87
CA SER A 404 0.90 -9.14 12.65
C SER A 404 0.15 -10.39 12.19
N SER A 405 -1.17 -10.26 12.08
CA SER A 405 -2.01 -11.30 11.49
C SER A 405 -1.73 -11.54 10.01
N ILE A 406 -1.29 -10.51 9.26
CA ILE A 406 -0.81 -10.67 7.87
C ILE A 406 0.37 -11.62 7.83
N ALA A 407 1.37 -11.40 8.70
CA ALA A 407 2.55 -12.25 8.77
C ALA A 407 2.18 -13.68 9.18
N ALA A 408 1.37 -13.84 10.22
CA ALA A 408 0.91 -15.15 10.70
C ALA A 408 0.15 -15.95 9.62
N ARG A 409 -0.72 -15.30 8.85
CA ARG A 409 -1.41 -15.94 7.72
C ARG A 409 -0.45 -16.23 6.57
N GLY A 410 0.41 -15.27 6.23
CA GLY A 410 1.41 -15.39 5.18
C GLY A 410 2.29 -16.62 5.35
N VAL A 411 2.83 -16.83 6.55
CA VAL A 411 3.66 -18.01 6.88
C VAL A 411 2.91 -19.31 6.61
N LYS A 412 1.63 -19.40 7.02
CA LYS A 412 0.81 -20.61 6.84
C LYS A 412 0.47 -20.84 5.37
N LEU A 413 0.05 -19.80 4.65
CA LEU A 413 -0.30 -19.87 3.24
C LEU A 413 0.90 -20.28 2.40
N ILE A 414 2.05 -19.60 2.58
CA ILE A 414 3.28 -19.90 1.86
C ILE A 414 3.75 -21.32 2.17
N GLY A 415 3.68 -21.75 3.44
CA GLY A 415 4.00 -23.12 3.83
C GLY A 415 3.14 -24.15 3.10
N ALA A 416 1.82 -23.97 3.12
CA ALA A 416 0.89 -24.89 2.47
C ALA A 416 1.08 -24.95 0.94
N LEU A 417 1.28 -23.80 0.28
CA LEU A 417 1.52 -23.77 -1.16
C LEU A 417 2.89 -24.38 -1.52
N ALA A 418 3.92 -24.17 -0.69
CA ALA A 418 5.25 -24.75 -0.92
C ALA A 418 5.26 -26.28 -0.76
N ASP A 419 4.36 -26.84 0.05
CA ASP A 419 4.22 -28.29 0.18
C ASP A 419 3.70 -28.95 -1.11
N LEU A 420 2.95 -28.22 -1.95
CA LEU A 420 2.54 -28.70 -3.28
C LEU A 420 3.74 -28.96 -4.19
N GLU A 421 4.80 -28.15 -4.09
CA GLU A 421 6.05 -28.35 -4.85
C GLU A 421 6.72 -29.68 -4.52
N ARG A 422 6.51 -30.18 -3.30
CA ARG A 422 7.15 -31.38 -2.74
C ARG A 422 6.32 -32.64 -2.95
N TRP A 423 5.09 -32.52 -3.46
CA TRP A 423 4.18 -33.65 -3.65
C TRP A 423 4.65 -34.52 -4.84
N PRO A 424 5.10 -35.77 -4.62
CA PRO A 424 5.73 -36.58 -5.67
C PRO A 424 4.80 -37.00 -6.82
N GLU A 425 3.52 -37.23 -6.52
CA GLU A 425 2.50 -37.63 -7.52
C GLU A 425 1.69 -36.45 -8.05
N GLY A 426 1.78 -35.28 -7.38
CA GLY A 426 1.00 -34.08 -7.66
C GLY A 426 -0.52 -34.25 -7.48
N PRO A 427 -1.27 -33.18 -7.17
CA PRO A 427 -2.72 -33.20 -7.32
C PRO A 427 -3.10 -33.38 -8.81
N LYS A 428 -4.23 -34.05 -9.08
CA LYS A 428 -4.76 -34.23 -10.45
C LYS A 428 -4.98 -32.90 -11.16
N ASP A 429 -5.44 -31.90 -10.40
CA ASP A 429 -5.53 -30.50 -10.81
C ASP A 429 -4.87 -29.64 -9.73
N ILE A 430 -3.70 -29.11 -10.06
CA ILE A 430 -2.90 -28.30 -9.14
C ILE A 430 -3.49 -26.91 -8.93
N GLU A 431 -4.19 -26.38 -9.92
CA GLU A 431 -4.81 -25.06 -9.85
C GLU A 431 -6.06 -25.11 -8.97
N GLU A 432 -6.85 -26.18 -9.09
CA GLU A 432 -7.97 -26.44 -8.17
C GLU A 432 -7.45 -26.54 -6.72
N GLU A 433 -6.37 -27.28 -6.49
CA GLU A 433 -5.80 -27.45 -5.14
C GLU A 433 -5.25 -26.13 -4.57
N MET A 434 -4.52 -25.37 -5.37
CA MET A 434 -4.08 -24.02 -4.99
C MET A 434 -5.28 -23.13 -4.64
N GLY A 435 -6.32 -23.16 -5.47
CA GLY A 435 -7.57 -22.43 -5.22
C GLY A 435 -8.31 -22.90 -3.96
N ARG A 436 -8.24 -24.19 -3.61
CA ARG A 436 -8.78 -24.72 -2.33
C ARG A 436 -8.00 -24.20 -1.13
N LEU A 437 -6.66 -24.26 -1.18
CA LEU A 437 -5.81 -23.76 -0.10
C LEU A 437 -6.05 -22.26 0.13
N VAL A 438 -6.02 -21.45 -0.93
CA VAL A 438 -6.27 -20.01 -0.84
C VAL A 438 -7.64 -19.72 -0.22
N ARG A 439 -8.71 -20.42 -0.65
CA ARG A 439 -10.06 -20.28 -0.07
C ARG A 439 -10.15 -20.73 1.39
N GLN A 440 -9.40 -21.75 1.79
CA GLN A 440 -9.35 -22.20 3.18
C GLN A 440 -8.72 -21.14 4.08
N PHE A 441 -7.62 -20.51 3.64
CA PHE A 441 -6.97 -19.45 4.39
C PHE A 441 -7.83 -18.18 4.45
N ALA A 442 -8.53 -17.86 3.36
CA ALA A 442 -9.54 -16.81 3.31
C ALA A 442 -10.68 -17.01 4.31
N ALA A 443 -11.30 -18.20 4.31
CA ALA A 443 -12.44 -18.50 5.20
C ALA A 443 -12.05 -18.56 6.68
N SER A 444 -10.76 -18.76 6.99
CA SER A 444 -10.27 -18.77 8.37
C SER A 444 -10.30 -17.39 9.05
N ASP A 445 -10.56 -16.30 8.31
CA ASP A 445 -10.76 -14.92 8.81
C ASP A 445 -12.03 -14.76 9.67
N GLY A 446 -13.03 -15.65 9.55
CA GLY A 446 -14.35 -15.47 10.18
C GLY A 446 -14.48 -15.78 11.68
N ARG A 447 -13.38 -15.95 12.45
CA ARG A 447 -13.48 -16.31 13.89
C ARG A 447 -13.88 -15.15 14.82
N GLY A 448 -14.11 -13.96 14.29
CA GLY A 448 -14.50 -12.80 15.09
C GLY A 448 -15.63 -12.01 14.45
N HIS A 449 -16.87 -12.37 14.78
CA HIS A 449 -18.17 -11.77 14.43
C HIS A 449 -18.95 -12.58 13.40
N GLY A 450 -20.14 -13.02 13.81
CA GLY A 450 -21.01 -13.92 13.07
C GLY A 450 -21.57 -13.29 11.80
N MET A 451 -20.79 -13.31 10.73
CA MET A 451 -21.35 -13.43 9.38
C MET A 451 -21.77 -14.88 9.19
N VAL A 452 -23.02 -15.09 8.80
CA VAL A 452 -23.56 -16.43 8.51
C VAL A 452 -22.67 -17.05 7.43
N GLN A 453 -22.23 -18.29 7.65
CA GLN A 453 -21.31 -19.05 6.80
C GLN A 453 -21.74 -19.13 5.31
N ALA A 454 -23.00 -18.77 5.02
CA ALA A 454 -23.58 -18.64 3.68
C ALA A 454 -23.16 -17.35 2.94
N GLU A 455 -22.80 -16.27 3.63
CA GLU A 455 -22.43 -14.98 3.01
C GLU A 455 -20.91 -14.84 2.78
N ALA A 456 -20.09 -15.61 3.50
CA ALA A 456 -18.63 -15.60 3.39
C ALA A 456 -18.09 -16.29 2.11
N GLN A 457 -18.93 -17.04 1.39
CA GLN A 457 -18.50 -17.82 0.21
C GLN A 457 -18.20 -16.97 -1.03
N GLY A 458 -18.48 -15.66 -1.01
CA GLY A 458 -18.35 -14.77 -2.17
C GLY A 458 -17.24 -13.73 -2.13
N ILE A 459 -16.40 -13.70 -1.09
CA ILE A 459 -15.45 -12.59 -0.87
C ILE A 459 -14.07 -13.17 -0.58
N VAL A 460 -13.21 -13.29 -1.59
CA VAL A 460 -11.74 -13.15 -1.49
C VAL A 460 -11.06 -13.02 -2.86
N PHE A 461 -11.77 -13.27 -3.96
CA PHE A 461 -11.45 -12.68 -5.26
C PHE A 461 -12.77 -12.19 -5.85
N PRO A 462 -12.82 -11.09 -6.63
CA PRO A 462 -13.94 -10.93 -7.55
C PRO A 462 -14.07 -12.26 -8.28
N PRO A 463 -15.27 -12.86 -8.39
CA PRO A 463 -15.41 -14.05 -9.21
C PRO A 463 -14.81 -13.65 -10.56
N LEU A 464 -13.70 -14.31 -10.93
CA LEU A 464 -13.31 -14.44 -12.33
C LEU A 464 -14.64 -14.72 -13.03
N SER A 465 -14.98 -13.95 -14.06
CA SER A 465 -16.21 -14.23 -14.80
C SER A 465 -16.21 -15.73 -15.09
N GLN A 466 -17.39 -16.36 -14.99
CA GLN A 466 -17.52 -17.78 -15.27
C GLN A 466 -16.78 -18.14 -16.57
N ASP A 467 -16.78 -17.23 -17.55
CA ASP A 467 -16.01 -17.29 -18.80
C ASP A 467 -14.50 -17.52 -18.65
N VAL A 468 -13.82 -16.90 -17.67
CA VAL A 468 -12.38 -17.12 -17.46
C VAL A 468 -12.13 -18.50 -16.85
N TRP A 469 -12.94 -18.91 -15.86
CA TRP A 469 -12.89 -20.28 -15.31
C TRP A 469 -13.28 -21.34 -16.36
N ASP A 470 -14.20 -21.01 -17.26
CA ASP A 470 -14.62 -21.88 -18.37
C ASP A 470 -13.51 -22.00 -19.42
N ILE A 471 -12.71 -20.94 -19.66
CA ILE A 471 -11.49 -21.01 -20.48
C ILE A 471 -10.43 -21.91 -19.82
N PHE A 472 -10.26 -21.83 -18.49
CA PHE A 472 -9.36 -22.73 -17.74
C PHE A 472 -9.80 -24.20 -17.82
N ASN A 473 -11.11 -24.47 -17.69
CA ASN A 473 -11.65 -25.83 -17.69
C ASN A 473 -11.82 -26.45 -19.09
N THR A 474 -11.92 -25.64 -20.15
CA THR A 474 -12.15 -26.14 -21.53
C THR A 474 -10.87 -26.36 -22.34
N GLY A 475 -9.70 -25.98 -21.82
CA GLY A 475 -8.39 -26.22 -22.46
C GLY A 475 -7.98 -27.69 -22.59
N GLY A 476 -8.75 -28.63 -21.99
CA GLY A 476 -8.47 -30.07 -22.02
C GLY A 476 -9.35 -30.92 -22.95
N GLU A 477 -10.47 -30.39 -23.46
CA GLU A 477 -11.43 -31.19 -24.24
C GLU A 477 -11.93 -30.43 -25.46
N ARG A 478 -11.13 -30.40 -26.52
CA ARG A 478 -11.59 -30.37 -27.93
C ARG A 478 -10.39 -30.48 -28.87
N LEU A 479 -9.86 -31.69 -29.00
CA LEU A 479 -9.15 -32.16 -30.18
C LEU A 479 -9.33 -33.68 -30.29
N LEU A 480 -10.52 -34.07 -30.73
CA LEU A 480 -10.78 -35.22 -31.61
C LEU A 480 -11.76 -34.79 -32.69
#